data_AF-A0A2V9UHJ5-F1
#
_entry.id   AF-A0A2V9UHJ5-F1
#
_cell.length_a   1.000
_cell.length_b   1.000
_cell.length_c   1.000
_cell.angle_alpha   90.00
_cell.angle_beta   90.00
_cell.angle_gamma   90.00
#
_symmetry.space_group_name_H-M   'P 1'
#
loop_
_entity.id
_entity.type
_entity.pdbx_description
1 polymer ?
#
loop_
_entity_poly.entity_id
_entity_poly.type
_entity_poly.pdbx_seq_one_letter_code
_entity_poly.pdbx_strand_id
1 'polypeptide(L)'
;MVVNCEQVWLEVSNYIDGEVEASLRSAMEEHFQTCTRCRSVLEGTRNVVQLFGDERMLEVPVGFSRRLQKKLVQPVRTAQSGWSGWSAWLIPVAALALIAGGLELASSGTVNRPPELKSEHAQPAQNIPPDLPVVVSAGARLFHVAGCEFIHNKDKERTMTAKQAMDEGYVPCARCLRKYLNTAGKHSSAPVVSEISPGFEVEDEETHHHGD
;
A
#
# COMPACT_ATOMS: atom_id res chain seq x y z
N MET A 1 -16.47 14.47 24.01
CA MET A 1 -16.89 14.43 22.59
C MET A 1 -17.63 13.13 22.40
N VAL A 2 -18.82 13.13 21.81
CA VAL A 2 -19.58 11.88 21.62
C VAL A 2 -19.14 11.25 20.29
N VAL A 3 -18.53 10.07 20.35
CA VAL A 3 -18.15 9.28 19.17
C VAL A 3 -19.20 8.20 18.91
N ASN A 4 -19.44 7.92 17.64
CA ASN A 4 -20.34 6.85 17.20
C ASN A 4 -19.56 5.59 16.79
N CYS A 5 -20.27 4.47 16.57
CA CYS A 5 -19.63 3.20 16.25
C CYS A 5 -18.88 3.20 14.91
N GLU A 6 -19.37 3.92 13.91
CA GLU A 6 -18.74 3.99 12.59
C GLU A 6 -17.38 4.68 12.66
N GLN A 7 -17.31 5.79 13.39
CA GLN A 7 -16.05 6.50 13.65
C GLN A 7 -15.07 5.61 14.41
N VAL A 8 -15.55 4.86 15.40
CA VAL A 8 -14.72 3.89 16.13
C VAL A 8 -14.16 2.82 15.20
N TRP A 9 -14.94 2.29 14.26
CA TRP A 9 -14.45 1.26 13.34
C TRP A 9 -13.43 1.78 12.33
N LEU A 10 -13.57 3.04 11.90
CA LEU A 10 -12.58 3.69 11.03
C LEU A 10 -11.26 3.95 11.76
N GLU A 11 -11.33 4.26 13.06
CA GLU A 11 -10.17 4.68 13.86
C GLU A 11 -9.59 3.56 14.74
N VAL A 12 -10.17 2.35 14.75
CA VAL A 12 -9.75 1.28 15.68
C VAL A 12 -8.31 0.84 15.44
N SER A 13 -7.84 0.82 14.18
CA SER A 13 -6.43 0.51 13.87
C SER A 13 -5.51 1.58 14.44
N ASN A 14 -5.74 2.84 14.08
CA ASN A 14 -5.00 4.00 14.59
C ASN A 14 -4.99 4.04 16.12
N TYR A 15 -6.11 3.67 16.77
CA TYR A 15 -6.20 3.60 18.23
C TYR A 15 -5.30 2.51 18.84
N ILE A 16 -5.21 1.34 18.20
CA ILE A 16 -4.31 0.24 18.60
C ILE A 16 -2.86 0.64 18.40
N ASP A 17 -2.56 1.30 17.27
CA ASP A 17 -1.22 1.76 16.91
C ASP A 17 -0.78 3.01 17.73
N GLY A 18 -1.70 3.63 18.46
CA GLY A 18 -1.43 4.80 19.29
C GLY A 18 -1.36 6.12 18.52
N GLU A 19 -1.87 6.15 17.29
CA GLU A 19 -1.79 7.27 16.34
C GLU A 19 -3.03 8.18 16.35
N VAL A 20 -3.97 7.95 17.28
CA VAL A 20 -5.13 8.82 17.50
C VAL A 20 -4.78 10.01 18.39
N GLU A 21 -5.37 11.16 18.07
CA GLU A 21 -5.28 12.37 18.90
C GLU A 21 -5.91 12.15 20.30
N ALA A 22 -5.39 12.82 21.33
CA ALA A 22 -5.71 12.56 22.73
C ALA A 22 -7.20 12.73 23.07
N SER A 23 -7.86 13.74 22.51
CA SER A 23 -9.29 13.97 22.73
C SER A 23 -10.15 12.89 22.09
N LEU A 24 -9.81 12.45 20.87
CA LEU A 24 -10.49 11.33 20.20
C LEU A 24 -10.26 10.01 20.94
N ARG A 25 -9.03 9.75 21.39
CA ARG A 25 -8.70 8.56 22.18
C ARG A 25 -9.55 8.45 23.44
N SER A 26 -9.71 9.57 24.16
CA SER A 26 -10.51 9.63 25.39
C SER A 26 -11.99 9.35 25.11
N ALA A 27 -12.52 9.90 24.01
CA ALA A 27 -13.89 9.65 23.59
C ALA A 27 -14.13 8.19 23.17
N MET A 28 -13.17 7.57 22.46
CA MET A 28 -13.23 6.15 22.11
C MET A 28 -13.20 5.26 23.35
N GLU A 29 -12.37 5.58 24.35
CA GLU A 29 -12.30 4.84 25.61
C GLU A 29 -13.64 4.84 26.36
N GLU A 30 -14.28 6.01 26.45
CA GLU A 30 -15.64 6.15 27.02
C GLU A 30 -16.67 5.32 26.22
N HIS A 31 -16.56 5.30 24.89
CA HIS A 31 -17.44 4.51 24.03
C HIS A 31 -17.24 2.99 24.23
N PHE A 32 -16.01 2.51 24.43
CA PHE A 32 -15.74 1.09 24.71
C PHE A 32 -16.31 0.62 26.06
N GLN A 33 -16.44 1.53 27.03
CA GLN A 33 -17.06 1.22 28.32
C GLN A 33 -18.57 1.01 28.21
N THR A 34 -19.23 1.70 27.28
CA THR A 34 -20.70 1.70 27.15
C THR A 34 -21.22 0.82 26.00
N CYS A 35 -20.44 0.62 24.95
CA CYS A 35 -20.84 -0.14 23.75
C CYS A 35 -20.15 -1.50 23.67
N THR A 36 -20.91 -2.58 23.96
CA THR A 36 -20.42 -3.96 23.88
C THR A 36 -19.91 -4.33 22.48
N ARG A 37 -20.57 -3.86 21.42
CA ARG A 37 -20.17 -4.18 20.04
C ARG A 37 -18.79 -3.64 19.69
N CYS A 38 -18.52 -2.38 20.05
CA CYS A 38 -17.23 -1.75 19.81
C CYS A 38 -16.13 -2.35 20.69
N ARG A 39 -16.46 -2.77 21.92
CA ARG A 39 -15.53 -3.53 22.77
C ARG A 39 -15.12 -4.85 22.13
N SER A 40 -16.08 -5.62 21.63
CA SER A 40 -15.79 -6.89 20.93
C SER A 40 -14.94 -6.69 19.68
N VAL A 41 -15.16 -5.60 18.93
CA VAL A 41 -14.30 -5.24 17.78
C VAL A 41 -12.88 -4.97 18.24
N LEU A 42 -12.69 -4.14 19.28
CA LEU A 42 -11.37 -3.83 19.81
C LEU A 42 -10.62 -5.08 20.30
N GLU A 43 -11.28 -5.93 21.07
CA GLU A 43 -10.72 -7.19 21.58
C GLU A 43 -10.39 -8.16 20.44
N GLY A 44 -11.29 -8.31 19.47
CA GLY A 44 -11.07 -9.15 18.30
C GLY A 44 -9.86 -8.71 17.47
N THR A 45 -9.74 -7.41 17.19
CA THR A 45 -8.60 -6.86 16.44
C THR A 45 -7.28 -7.06 17.22
N ARG A 46 -7.26 -6.81 18.53
CA ARG A 46 -6.08 -7.07 19.38
C ARG A 46 -5.68 -8.54 19.37
N ASN A 47 -6.65 -9.45 19.45
CA ASN A 47 -6.40 -10.88 19.41
C ASN A 47 -5.77 -11.32 18.08
N VAL A 48 -6.28 -10.82 16.95
CA VAL A 48 -5.69 -11.10 15.63
C VAL A 48 -4.23 -10.61 15.57
N VAL A 49 -3.97 -9.37 16.02
CA VAL A 49 -2.60 -8.82 16.07
C VAL A 49 -1.68 -9.71 16.91
N GLN A 50 -2.14 -10.20 18.07
CA GLN A 50 -1.37 -11.10 18.92
C GLN A 50 -1.07 -12.44 18.25
N LEU A 51 -2.05 -13.03 17.54
CA LEU A 51 -1.86 -14.30 16.82
C LEU A 51 -0.79 -14.18 15.72
N PHE A 52 -0.74 -13.05 15.02
CA PHE A 52 0.31 -12.78 14.02
C PHE A 52 1.66 -12.45 14.66
N GLY A 53 1.67 -11.87 15.86
CA GLY A 53 2.87 -11.50 16.60
C GLY A 53 3.51 -12.64 17.42
N ASP A 54 2.99 -13.86 17.35
CA ASP A 54 3.51 -14.99 18.13
C ASP A 54 4.97 -15.29 17.73
N GLU A 55 5.87 -15.03 18.69
CA GLU A 55 7.34 -15.10 18.59
C GLU A 55 7.86 -16.46 18.08
N ARG A 56 7.04 -17.51 18.16
CA ARG A 56 7.35 -18.84 17.63
C ARG A 56 7.45 -18.89 16.11
N MET A 57 6.97 -17.87 15.39
CA MET A 57 7.08 -17.79 13.92
C MET A 57 8.37 -17.14 13.42
N LEU A 58 9.18 -16.53 14.31
CA LEU A 58 10.39 -15.81 13.91
C LEU A 58 11.63 -16.41 14.59
N GLU A 59 12.39 -17.22 13.85
CA GLU A 59 13.69 -17.71 14.31
C GLU A 59 14.69 -16.54 14.38
N VAL A 60 15.04 -16.13 15.59
CA VAL A 60 16.02 -15.06 15.80
C VAL A 60 17.45 -15.62 15.70
N PRO A 61 18.35 -15.03 14.89
CA PRO A 61 19.73 -15.51 14.76
C PRO A 61 20.49 -15.50 16.09
N VAL A 62 21.34 -16.50 16.28
CA VAL A 62 22.14 -16.65 17.51
C VAL A 62 22.88 -15.35 17.87
N GLY A 63 22.73 -14.95 19.14
CA GLY A 63 23.36 -13.76 19.68
C GLY A 63 22.73 -12.41 19.29
N PHE A 64 21.58 -12.38 18.60
CA PHE A 64 20.86 -11.14 18.27
C PHE A 64 20.56 -10.29 19.51
N SER A 65 19.96 -10.87 20.56
CA SER A 65 19.61 -10.15 21.79
C SER A 65 20.83 -9.54 22.46
N ARG A 66 21.97 -10.26 22.47
CA ARG A 66 23.25 -9.75 22.99
C ARG A 66 23.77 -8.57 22.16
N ARG A 67 23.73 -8.65 20.83
CA ARG A 67 24.13 -7.56 19.94
C ARG A 67 23.23 -6.33 20.10
N LEU A 68 21.91 -6.56 20.25
CA LEU A 68 20.92 -5.51 20.47
C LEU A 68 21.15 -4.81 21.81
N GLN A 69 21.27 -5.56 22.91
CA GLN A 69 21.56 -5.00 24.22
C GLN A 69 22.86 -4.19 24.20
N LYS A 70 23.92 -4.69 23.54
CA LYS A 70 25.17 -3.94 23.38
C LYS A 70 25.00 -2.64 22.60
N LYS A 71 24.06 -2.55 21.66
CA LYS A 71 23.73 -1.31 20.94
C LYS A 71 22.89 -0.35 21.79
N LEU A 72 21.91 -0.85 22.53
CA LEU A 72 21.04 -0.03 23.39
C LEU A 72 21.79 0.59 24.58
N VAL A 73 22.78 -0.13 25.13
CA VAL A 73 23.62 0.35 26.24
C VAL A 73 24.73 1.31 25.76
N GLN A 74 25.00 1.37 24.45
CA GLN A 74 25.93 2.38 23.96
C GLN A 74 25.29 3.76 24.11
N PRO A 75 25.94 4.72 24.81
CA PRO A 75 25.45 6.08 24.83
C PRO A 75 25.38 6.55 23.38
N VAL A 76 24.20 7.01 22.96
CA VAL A 76 24.04 7.73 21.70
C VAL A 76 25.01 8.90 21.81
N ARG A 77 26.14 8.81 21.09
CA ARG A 77 27.02 9.95 20.91
C ARG A 77 26.21 10.91 20.07
N THR A 78 25.43 11.78 20.72
CA THR A 78 25.11 13.05 20.11
C THR A 78 26.47 13.62 19.76
N ALA A 79 26.76 13.69 18.46
CA ALA A 79 27.90 14.42 17.99
C ALA A 79 27.57 15.89 18.30
N GLN A 80 27.72 16.28 19.57
CA GLN A 80 28.06 17.64 19.93
C GLN A 80 29.48 17.79 19.39
N SER A 81 29.58 17.96 18.07
CA SER A 81 30.83 18.23 17.41
C SER A 81 31.37 19.47 18.09
N GLY A 82 32.50 19.32 18.78
CA GLY A 82 33.34 20.42 19.22
C GLY A 82 33.88 21.15 18.01
N TRP A 83 32.99 21.81 17.27
CA TRP A 83 33.33 22.74 16.23
C TRP A 83 33.67 24.04 16.95
N SER A 84 34.95 24.13 17.31
CA SER A 84 35.70 25.32 17.73
C SER A 84 35.05 26.64 17.29
N GLY A 85 34.96 27.61 18.20
CA GLY A 85 34.26 28.89 18.02
C GLY A 85 34.73 29.81 16.88
N TRP A 86 35.72 29.45 16.07
CA TRP A 86 36.19 30.22 14.91
C TRP A 86 35.42 29.98 13.61
N SER A 87 34.65 28.89 13.48
CA SER A 87 33.91 28.54 12.24
C SER A 87 32.41 28.83 12.31
N ALA A 88 31.92 29.36 13.44
CA ALA A 88 30.50 29.65 13.67
C ALA A 88 29.91 30.69 12.70
N TRP A 89 30.73 31.53 12.06
CA TRP A 89 30.28 32.57 11.13
C TRP A 89 30.23 32.12 9.67
N LEU A 90 30.82 30.97 9.33
CA LEU A 90 30.83 30.47 7.94
C LEU A 90 29.53 29.75 7.54
N ILE A 91 28.81 29.18 8.51
CA ILE A 91 27.55 28.46 8.29
C ILE A 91 26.45 29.37 7.73
N PRO A 92 26.15 30.57 8.30
CA PRO A 92 25.12 31.44 7.73
C PRO A 92 25.48 31.97 6.33
N VAL A 93 26.76 32.19 6.04
CA VAL A 93 27.22 32.65 4.72
C VAL A 93 27.05 31.55 3.66
N ALA A 94 27.44 30.32 3.98
CA ALA A 94 27.23 29.18 3.09
C ALA A 94 25.73 28.89 2.88
N ALA A 95 24.90 29.02 3.92
CA ALA A 95 23.46 28.84 3.81
C ALA A 95 22.82 29.88 2.87
N LEU A 96 23.20 31.16 2.98
CA LEU A 96 22.71 32.21 2.08
C LEU A 96 23.12 31.99 0.62
N ALA A 97 24.36 31.55 0.39
CA ALA A 97 24.84 31.22 -0.96
C ALA A 97 24.07 30.04 -1.59
N LEU A 98 23.76 29.01 -0.80
CA LEU A 98 22.98 27.86 -1.26
C LEU A 98 21.51 28.21 -1.53
N ILE A 99 20.90 29.09 -0.72
CA ILE A 99 19.52 29.55 -0.94
C ILE A 99 19.43 30.37 -2.23
N ALA A 100 20.37 31.30 -2.46
CA ALA A 100 20.39 32.11 -3.67
C ALA A 100 20.61 31.25 -4.93
N GLY A 101 21.59 30.34 -4.91
CA GLY A 101 21.87 29.44 -6.03
C GLY A 101 20.75 28.41 -6.30
N GLY A 102 20.09 27.92 -5.25
CA GLY A 102 18.95 27.00 -5.39
C GLY A 102 17.72 27.64 -6.02
N LEU A 103 17.47 28.94 -5.77
CA LEU A 103 16.32 29.66 -6.29
C LEU A 103 16.41 29.88 -7.82
N GLU A 104 17.61 30.06 -8.38
CA GLU A 104 17.83 30.18 -9.83
C GLU A 104 17.71 28.84 -10.58
N LEU A 105 18.11 27.73 -9.95
CA LEU A 105 17.92 26.38 -10.50
C LEU A 105 16.44 25.94 -10.46
N ALA A 106 15.68 26.37 -9.45
CA ALA A 106 14.26 26.05 -9.33
C ALA A 106 13.35 26.84 -10.28
N SER A 107 13.75 28.05 -10.70
CA SER A 107 12.96 28.85 -11.65
C SER A 107 13.11 28.42 -13.11
N SER A 108 14.17 27.65 -13.43
CA SER A 108 14.52 27.25 -14.79
C SER A 108 13.99 25.87 -15.19
N GLY A 109 13.41 25.11 -14.26
CA GLY A 109 12.92 23.76 -14.51
C GLY A 109 11.40 23.69 -14.48
N THR A 110 10.77 23.42 -15.63
CA THR A 110 9.45 22.77 -15.64
C THR A 110 9.63 21.37 -15.06
N VAL A 111 9.59 21.27 -13.74
CA VAL A 111 9.59 19.99 -13.03
C VAL A 111 8.29 19.29 -13.42
N ASN A 112 8.41 18.29 -14.29
CA ASN A 112 7.38 17.27 -14.47
C ASN A 112 7.20 16.60 -13.11
N ARG A 113 6.29 17.13 -12.29
CA ARG A 113 5.85 16.43 -11.08
C ARG A 113 5.25 15.11 -11.56
N PRO A 114 5.74 13.95 -11.08
CA PRO A 114 5.02 12.72 -11.30
C PRO A 114 3.59 12.89 -10.76
N PRO A 115 2.59 12.27 -11.40
CA PRO A 115 1.20 12.37 -10.94
C PRO A 115 1.15 11.99 -9.46
N GLU A 116 0.50 12.83 -8.67
CA GLU A 116 0.36 12.63 -7.24
C GLU A 116 -0.44 11.34 -7.03
N LEU A 117 0.27 10.28 -6.62
CA LEU A 117 -0.36 9.00 -6.34
C LEU A 117 -1.35 9.25 -5.20
N LYS A 118 -2.63 8.93 -5.43
CA LYS A 118 -3.68 9.10 -4.42
C LYS A 118 -3.51 8.19 -3.19
N SER A 119 -2.44 7.39 -3.13
CA SER A 119 -2.02 6.59 -1.98
C SER A 119 -0.50 6.38 -1.98
N GLU A 120 0.17 6.65 -0.84
CA GLU A 120 1.62 6.48 -0.67
C GLU A 120 2.11 5.03 -0.82
N HIS A 121 1.23 4.05 -0.62
CA HIS A 121 1.55 2.62 -0.70
C HIS A 121 1.28 1.97 -2.08
N ALA A 122 0.76 2.72 -3.06
CA ALA A 122 0.51 2.15 -4.38
C ALA A 122 1.77 2.18 -5.24
N GLN A 123 2.19 1.01 -5.72
CA GLN A 123 3.24 0.93 -6.73
C GLN A 123 2.67 1.35 -8.09
N PRO A 124 3.46 2.09 -8.91
CA PRO A 124 3.07 2.42 -10.27
C PRO A 124 2.86 1.15 -11.08
N ALA A 125 1.83 1.15 -11.92
CA ALA A 125 1.52 0.00 -12.76
C ALA A 125 2.65 -0.24 -13.77
N GLN A 126 3.18 -1.45 -13.82
CA GLN A 126 4.19 -1.87 -14.80
C GLN A 126 3.56 -2.89 -15.76
N ASN A 127 4.00 -2.87 -17.01
CA ASN A 127 3.62 -3.84 -18.05
C ASN A 127 2.12 -3.83 -18.47
N ILE A 128 1.45 -2.68 -18.39
CA ILE A 128 0.07 -2.51 -18.89
C ILE A 128 0.11 -1.71 -20.21
N PRO A 129 -0.53 -2.17 -21.29
CA PRO A 129 -0.58 -1.44 -22.56
C PRO A 129 -1.25 -0.07 -22.38
N PRO A 130 -0.64 1.02 -22.87
CA PRO A 130 -1.12 2.38 -22.59
C PRO A 130 -2.52 2.66 -23.13
N ASP A 131 -2.86 2.08 -24.29
CA ASP A 131 -4.13 2.31 -24.98
C ASP A 131 -5.24 1.32 -24.59
N LEU A 132 -4.99 0.46 -23.59
CA LEU A 132 -5.97 -0.53 -23.14
C LEU A 132 -7.20 0.17 -22.55
N PRO A 133 -8.44 -0.13 -23.01
CA PRO A 133 -9.64 0.43 -22.40
C PRO A 133 -9.85 -0.14 -20.99
N VAL A 134 -9.94 0.74 -20.01
CA VAL A 134 -10.17 0.42 -18.60
C VAL A 134 -11.37 1.20 -18.07
N VAL A 135 -12.03 0.64 -17.06
CA VAL A 135 -13.19 1.26 -16.39
C VAL A 135 -12.75 1.82 -15.05
N VAL A 136 -13.11 3.07 -14.77
CA VAL A 136 -12.94 3.70 -13.45
C VAL A 136 -14.29 4.20 -12.94
N SER A 137 -14.47 4.18 -11.62
CA SER A 137 -15.66 4.74 -10.96
C SER A 137 -15.33 6.01 -10.21
N ALA A 138 -16.29 6.94 -10.14
CA ALA A 138 -16.14 8.14 -9.31
C ALA A 138 -15.96 7.77 -7.82
N GLY A 139 -14.90 8.28 -7.20
CA GLY A 139 -14.54 8.01 -5.80
C GLY A 139 -13.74 6.72 -5.58
N ALA A 140 -13.57 5.87 -6.60
CA ALA A 140 -12.67 4.72 -6.53
C ALA A 140 -11.22 5.16 -6.78
N ARG A 141 -10.26 4.38 -6.24
CA ARG A 141 -8.81 4.59 -6.42
C ARG A 141 -8.19 3.60 -7.42
N LEU A 142 -9.01 2.69 -7.93
CA LEU A 142 -8.60 1.60 -8.81
C LEU A 142 -9.23 1.74 -10.20
N PHE A 143 -8.52 1.29 -11.22
CA PHE A 143 -9.12 0.98 -12.53
C PHE A 143 -9.32 -0.53 -12.70
N HIS A 144 -10.36 -0.90 -13.46
CA HIS A 144 -10.87 -2.25 -13.66
C HIS A 144 -10.91 -2.63 -15.15
N VAL A 145 -10.93 -3.94 -15.45
CA VAL A 145 -11.19 -4.42 -16.81
C VAL A 145 -12.68 -4.23 -17.09
N ALA A 146 -13.05 -3.97 -18.34
CA ALA A 146 -14.46 -3.97 -18.76
C ALA A 146 -15.16 -5.28 -18.33
N GLY A 147 -16.31 -5.17 -17.68
CA GLY A 147 -17.09 -6.31 -17.19
C GLY A 147 -16.61 -6.90 -15.86
N CYS A 148 -15.83 -6.19 -15.06
CA CYS A 148 -15.48 -6.65 -13.71
C CYS A 148 -16.71 -6.60 -12.78
N GLU A 149 -17.01 -7.71 -12.13
CA GLU A 149 -18.16 -7.80 -11.20
C GLU A 149 -17.96 -7.00 -9.91
N PHE A 150 -16.71 -6.66 -9.58
CA PHE A 150 -16.32 -5.98 -8.35
C PHE A 150 -16.21 -4.45 -8.51
N ILE A 151 -16.80 -3.87 -9.56
CA ILE A 151 -16.81 -2.41 -9.71
C ILE A 151 -17.83 -1.82 -8.73
N HIS A 152 -17.34 -0.99 -7.81
CA HIS A 152 -18.17 -0.22 -6.90
C HIS A 152 -18.70 1.05 -7.61
N ASN A 153 -19.90 1.51 -7.28
CA ASN A 153 -20.58 2.67 -7.88
C ASN A 153 -20.73 2.56 -9.41
N LYS A 154 -21.43 1.51 -9.87
CA LYS A 154 -21.64 1.25 -11.32
C LYS A 154 -22.35 2.39 -12.06
N ASP A 155 -23.12 3.19 -11.34
CA ASP A 155 -23.83 4.38 -11.81
C ASP A 155 -22.89 5.53 -12.22
N LYS A 156 -21.61 5.47 -11.84
CA LYS A 156 -20.60 6.51 -12.13
C LYS A 156 -19.36 5.97 -12.82
N GLU A 157 -19.53 4.90 -13.60
CA GLU A 157 -18.46 4.33 -14.41
C GLU A 157 -18.14 5.20 -15.63
N ARG A 158 -16.85 5.39 -15.89
CA ARG A 158 -16.35 5.96 -17.15
C ARG A 158 -15.23 5.08 -17.70
N THR A 159 -15.20 4.94 -19.02
CA THR A 159 -14.14 4.21 -19.71
C THR A 159 -13.07 5.20 -20.19
N MET A 160 -11.81 4.86 -19.98
CA MET A 160 -10.65 5.64 -20.44
C MET A 160 -9.51 4.69 -20.77
N THR A 161 -8.39 5.21 -21.30
CA THR A 161 -7.21 4.38 -21.53
C THR A 161 -6.47 4.12 -20.21
N ALA A 162 -5.74 3.01 -20.11
CA ALA A 162 -4.90 2.72 -18.96
C ALA A 162 -3.89 3.85 -18.70
N LYS A 163 -3.33 4.46 -19.76
CA LYS A 163 -2.47 5.63 -19.65
C LYS A 163 -3.18 6.81 -19.00
N GLN A 164 -4.36 7.18 -19.47
CA GLN A 164 -5.14 8.27 -18.89
C GLN A 164 -5.49 8.00 -17.42
N ALA A 165 -5.86 6.76 -17.08
CA ALA A 165 -6.14 6.38 -15.71
C ALA A 165 -4.90 6.54 -14.80
N MET A 166 -3.73 6.10 -15.26
CA MET A 166 -2.47 6.27 -14.52
C MET A 166 -2.06 7.74 -14.40
N ASP A 167 -2.22 8.54 -15.46
CA ASP A 167 -1.96 9.98 -15.46
C ASP A 167 -2.89 10.73 -14.48
N GLU A 168 -4.13 10.24 -14.29
CA GLU A 168 -5.10 10.72 -13.30
C GLU A 168 -4.89 10.15 -11.88
N GLY A 169 -3.84 9.35 -11.67
CA GLY A 169 -3.42 8.79 -10.38
C GLY A 169 -4.19 7.54 -9.94
N TYR A 170 -4.87 6.84 -10.85
CA TYR A 170 -5.49 5.55 -10.56
C TYR A 170 -4.47 4.41 -10.67
N VAL A 171 -4.63 3.37 -9.84
CA VAL A 171 -3.76 2.19 -9.84
C VAL A 171 -4.53 0.93 -10.27
N PRO A 172 -3.88 -0.09 -10.85
CA PRO A 172 -4.56 -1.29 -11.32
C PRO A 172 -5.15 -2.08 -10.15
N CYS A 173 -6.36 -2.63 -10.33
CA CYS A 173 -6.90 -3.57 -9.37
C CYS A 173 -6.03 -4.85 -9.32
N ALA A 174 -5.42 -5.13 -8.17
CA ALA A 174 -4.56 -6.31 -7.97
C ALA A 174 -5.27 -7.64 -8.29
N ARG A 175 -6.59 -7.73 -8.05
CA ARG A 175 -7.40 -8.92 -8.39
C ARG A 175 -7.54 -9.13 -9.90
N CYS A 176 -7.56 -8.05 -10.68
CA CYS A 176 -7.72 -8.10 -12.14
C CYS A 176 -6.40 -8.00 -12.88
N LEU A 177 -5.27 -7.79 -12.18
CA LEU A 177 -3.97 -7.55 -12.77
C LEU A 177 -3.52 -8.64 -13.74
N ARG A 178 -3.77 -9.91 -13.40
CA ARG A 178 -3.49 -11.05 -14.28
C ARG A 178 -4.21 -10.95 -15.63
N LYS A 179 -5.45 -10.42 -15.67
CA LYS A 179 -6.20 -10.23 -16.91
C LYS A 179 -5.55 -9.15 -17.80
N TYR A 180 -5.02 -8.06 -17.22
CA TYR A 180 -4.28 -7.05 -17.98
C TYR A 180 -3.02 -7.62 -18.63
N LEU A 181 -2.23 -8.39 -17.88
CA LEU A 181 -1.00 -9.01 -18.37
C LEU A 181 -1.26 -10.06 -19.45
N ASN A 182 -2.34 -10.84 -19.30
CA ASN A 182 -2.72 -11.84 -20.30
C ASN A 182 -3.19 -11.21 -21.62
N THR A 183 -3.92 -10.09 -21.57
CA THR A 183 -4.32 -9.35 -22.79
C THR A 183 -3.11 -8.67 -23.44
N ALA A 184 -2.20 -8.12 -22.65
CA ALA A 184 -0.94 -7.54 -23.13
C ALA A 184 -0.05 -8.57 -23.85
N GLY A 185 0.05 -9.80 -23.29
CA GLY A 185 0.81 -10.89 -23.90
C GLY A 185 0.27 -11.34 -25.26
N LYS A 186 -1.04 -11.23 -25.50
CA LYS A 186 -1.68 -11.59 -26.78
C LYS A 186 -1.38 -10.61 -27.92
N HIS A 187 -0.99 -9.38 -27.62
CA HIS A 187 -0.63 -8.38 -28.63
C HIS A 187 0.89 -8.29 -28.89
N SER A 188 1.71 -9.00 -28.12
CA SER A 188 3.17 -9.05 -28.32
C SER A 188 3.65 -10.22 -29.20
N SER A 189 2.75 -11.08 -29.69
CA SER A 189 3.10 -12.18 -30.59
C SER A 189 2.68 -11.87 -32.03
N ALA A 190 3.63 -11.42 -32.84
CA ALA A 190 3.57 -11.62 -34.29
C ALA A 190 3.66 -13.14 -34.60
N PRO A 191 3.09 -13.62 -35.71
CA PRO A 191 2.61 -14.99 -35.83
C PRO A 191 3.75 -15.95 -36.17
N VAL A 192 3.79 -17.10 -35.49
CA VAL A 192 4.35 -18.32 -36.06
C VAL A 192 3.22 -19.34 -36.07
N VAL A 193 2.76 -19.63 -37.28
CA VAL A 193 1.79 -20.67 -37.60
C VAL A 193 2.52 -22.01 -37.57
N SER A 194 1.99 -22.97 -36.82
CA SER A 194 1.96 -24.37 -37.25
C SER A 194 0.92 -25.12 -36.43
N GLU A 195 -0.26 -25.26 -37.01
CA GLU A 195 -1.20 -26.32 -36.69
C GLU A 195 -0.52 -27.68 -36.90
N ILE A 196 -0.75 -28.62 -35.99
CA ILE A 196 -1.15 -30.01 -36.25
C ILE A 196 -1.74 -30.54 -34.93
N SER A 197 -3.06 -30.71 -34.92
CA SER A 197 -3.81 -31.69 -34.11
C SER A 197 -3.89 -33.01 -34.93
N PRO A 198 -4.30 -34.19 -34.42
CA PRO A 198 -5.27 -34.37 -33.33
C PRO A 198 -5.11 -35.62 -32.41
N GLY A 199 -5.93 -35.62 -31.35
CA GLY A 199 -6.70 -36.80 -30.95
C GLY A 199 -6.19 -37.62 -29.76
N PHE A 200 -6.91 -37.56 -28.64
CA PHE A 200 -7.39 -38.78 -27.98
C PHE A 200 -8.59 -38.47 -27.07
N GLU A 201 -9.64 -39.25 -27.25
CA GLU A 201 -10.88 -39.26 -26.48
C GLU A 201 -10.79 -40.24 -25.30
N VAL A 202 -11.36 -39.84 -24.17
CA VAL A 202 -12.14 -40.62 -23.17
C VAL A 202 -11.44 -41.78 -22.43
N GLU A 203 -11.52 -41.75 -21.09
CA GLU A 203 -12.14 -42.82 -20.29
C GLU A 203 -12.33 -42.38 -18.83
N ASP A 204 -13.60 -42.32 -18.43
CA ASP A 204 -14.07 -42.23 -17.05
C ASP A 204 -13.89 -43.60 -16.38
N GLU A 205 -13.26 -43.65 -15.21
CA GLU A 205 -13.28 -44.84 -14.35
C GLU A 205 -13.80 -44.46 -12.96
N GLU A 206 -15.11 -44.63 -12.79
CA GLU A 206 -15.75 -44.82 -11.48
C GLU A 206 -15.18 -46.08 -10.83
N THR A 207 -14.58 -45.96 -9.64
CA THR A 207 -14.41 -47.10 -8.74
C THR A 207 -15.14 -46.87 -7.43
N HIS A 208 -16.22 -47.63 -7.31
CA HIS A 208 -17.00 -47.93 -6.12
C HIS A 208 -16.12 -48.57 -5.01
N HIS A 209 -16.27 -48.11 -3.77
CA HIS A 209 -16.04 -48.94 -2.59
C HIS A 209 -17.13 -48.69 -1.52
N HIS A 210 -18.12 -49.58 -1.50
CA HIS A 210 -18.74 -50.09 -0.26
C HIS A 210 -17.65 -50.81 0.54
N GLY A 211 -17.66 -50.95 1.86
CA GLY A 211 -18.66 -50.73 2.90
C GLY A 211 -18.25 -51.59 4.10
N ASP A 212 -18.41 -51.05 5.31
CA ASP A 212 -18.82 -51.69 6.57
C ASP A 212 -18.65 -50.68 7.73
#